data_AF-A0A8S2UJ50-F1
#
_entry.id   AF-A0A8S2UJ50-F1
#
_cell.length_a   1.000
_cell.length_b   1.000
_cell.length_c   1.000
_cell.angle_alpha   90.00
_cell.angle_beta   90.00
_cell.angle_gamma   90.00
#
_symmetry.space_group_name_H-M   'P 1'
#
loop_
_entity.id
_entity.type
_entity.pdbx_description
1 polymer ?
#
loop_
_entity_poly.entity_id
_entity_poly.type
_entity_poly.pdbx_seq_one_letter_code
_entity_poly.pdbx_strand_id
1 'polypeptide(L)' 'MTVYRGIQLDLSKSYPKGSTFTWWSFSSCTASVDVLQSFMSTIGVRTLFAIECLSGKDIQHHSLYPNEQEILLNAG' A
#
# COMPACT_ATOMS: atom_id res chain seq x y z
N MET A 1 -9.74 2.28 -8.69
CA MET A 1 -9.49 3.24 -7.59
C MET A 1 -7.99 3.30 -7.34
N THR A 2 -7.46 4.38 -6.78
CA THR A 2 -6.03 4.46 -6.43
C THR A 2 -5.84 4.24 -4.94
N VAL A 3 -4.95 3.33 -4.58
CA VAL A 3 -4.57 3.05 -3.19
C VAL A 3 -3.07 3.19 -3.01
N TYR A 4 -2.65 3.44 -1.78
CA TYR A 4 -1.26 3.72 -1.48
C TYR A 4 -0.69 2.77 -0.43
N ARG A 5 0.57 2.38 -0.63
CA ARG A 5 1.33 1.55 0.32
C ARG A 5 2.74 2.07 0.47
N GLY A 6 3.19 2.22 1.71
CA GLY A 6 4.53 2.73 2.05
C GLY A 6 5.36 1.62 2.66
N ILE A 7 6.62 1.49 2.22
CA ILE A 7 7.58 0.54 2.78
C ILE A 7 8.86 1.30 3.11
N GLN A 8 9.35 1.15 4.35
CA GLN A 8 10.60 1.77 4.83
C GLN A 8 11.84 1.01 4.34
N LEU A 9 11.92 0.78 3.03
CA LEU A 9 13.02 0.13 2.34
C LEU A 9 13.08 0.61 0.88
N ASP A 10 14.28 0.71 0.31
CA ASP A 10 14.44 0.91 -1.12
C ASP A 10 14.14 -0.40 -1.88
N LEU A 11 13.06 -0.41 -2.64
CA LEU A 11 12.64 -1.51 -3.48
C LEU A 11 12.73 -1.17 -4.97
N SER A 12 13.31 -0.02 -5.34
CA SER A 12 13.37 0.45 -6.72
C SER A 12 13.97 -0.57 -7.69
N LYS A 13 14.97 -1.34 -7.24
CA LYS A 13 15.61 -2.42 -8.02
C LYS A 13 14.75 -3.67 -8.17
N SER A 14 13.84 -3.93 -7.24
CA SER A 14 12.97 -5.10 -7.24
C SER A 14 11.74 -4.92 -8.14
N TYR A 15 11.38 -3.67 -8.49
CA TYR A 15 10.21 -3.34 -9.31
C TYR A 15 10.62 -2.58 -10.58
N PRO A 16 11.33 -3.22 -11.52
CA PRO A 16 11.73 -2.58 -12.77
C PRO A 16 10.51 -2.22 -13.62
N LYS A 17 10.59 -1.09 -14.34
CA LYS A 17 9.50 -0.61 -15.20
C LYS A 17 9.12 -1.65 -16.25
N GLY A 18 7.82 -1.88 -16.40
CA GLY A 18 7.27 -2.84 -17.37
C GLY A 18 7.29 -4.30 -16.90
N SER A 19 7.80 -4.58 -15.70
CA SER A 19 7.72 -5.91 -15.11
C SER A 19 6.33 -6.21 -14.56
N THR A 20 5.95 -7.49 -14.59
CA THR A 20 4.79 -8.03 -13.89
C THR A 20 5.29 -8.81 -12.68
N PHE A 21 4.65 -8.61 -11.54
CA PHE A 21 4.99 -9.29 -10.29
C PHE A 21 3.70 -9.68 -9.55
N THR A 22 3.83 -10.65 -8.65
CA THR A 22 2.74 -11.11 -7.78
C THR A 22 3.12 -10.83 -6.33
N TRP A 23 2.19 -10.23 -5.57
CA TRP A 23 2.25 -10.24 -4.12
C TRP A 23 1.55 -11.49 -3.59
N TRP A 24 2.35 -12.42 -3.05
CA TRP A 24 1.87 -13.70 -2.54
C TRP A 24 1.07 -13.60 -1.23
N SER A 25 1.16 -12.47 -0.56
CA SER A 25 0.45 -12.18 0.68
C SER A 25 -0.56 -11.06 0.47
N PHE A 26 -1.59 -11.02 1.32
CA PHE A 26 -2.45 -9.85 1.41
C PHE A 26 -1.63 -8.58 1.61
N SER A 27 -1.98 -7.53 0.89
CA SER A 27 -1.28 -6.25 0.95
C SER A 27 -2.22 -5.17 1.47
N SER A 28 -1.97 -4.73 2.70
CA SER A 28 -2.67 -3.60 3.30
C SER A 28 -2.23 -2.28 2.63
N CYS A 29 -3.21 -1.47 2.29
CA CYS A 29 -3.06 -0.17 1.64
C CYS A 29 -4.01 0.83 2.29
N THR A 30 -3.85 2.12 1.99
CA THR A 30 -4.80 3.16 2.40
C THR A 30 -5.31 3.92 1.19
N ALA A 31 -6.55 4.38 1.25
CA ALA A 31 -7.11 5.31 0.26
C ALA A 31 -6.63 6.77 0.48
N SER A 32 -5.99 7.09 1.60
CA SER A 32 -5.58 8.45 1.97
C SER A 32 -4.06 8.62 1.97
N VAL A 33 -3.59 9.61 1.20
CA VAL A 33 -2.15 9.99 1.18
C VAL A 33 -1.72 10.58 2.54
N ASP A 34 -2.60 11.32 3.21
CA ASP A 34 -2.28 11.92 4.51
C ASP A 34 -2.08 10.84 5.59
N VAL A 35 -2.95 9.83 5.57
CA VAL A 35 -2.82 8.65 6.43
C VAL A 35 -1.51 7.92 6.14
N LEU A 36 -1.19 7.69 4.87
CA LEU A 36 0.08 7.08 4.48
C LEU A 36 1.28 7.85 5.04
N GLN A 37 1.28 9.19 4.91
CA GLN A 37 2.37 10.02 5.41
C GLN A 37 2.55 9.88 6.92
N SER A 38 1.47 9.68 7.68
CA SER A 38 1.54 9.44 9.13
C SER A 38 2.22 8.12 9.50
N PHE A 39 2.10 7.08 8.65
CA PHE A 39 2.77 5.78 8.84
C PHE A 39 4.22 5.75 8.35
N MET A 40 4.57 6.67 7.46
CA MET A 40 5.92 6.75 6.94
C MET A 40 6.81 7.52 7.91
N SER A 41 7.81 6.85 8.48
CA SER A 41 8.92 7.52 9.15
C SER A 41 9.55 8.54 8.20
N THR A 42 9.90 9.72 8.70
CA THR A 42 10.58 10.78 7.93
C THR A 42 12.05 10.45 7.68
N ILE A 43 12.61 9.48 8.39
CA ILE A 43 14.03 9.11 8.37
C ILE A 43 14.24 7.86 7.49
N GLY A 44 15.26 7.91 6.63
CA GLY A 44 15.68 6.78 5.78
C GLY A 44 15.04 6.74 4.39
N VAL A 45 15.51 5.80 3.57
CA VAL A 45 14.98 5.57 2.21
C VAL A 45 13.71 4.73 2.29
N ARG A 46 12.73 5.07 1.47
CA ARG A 46 11.41 4.46 1.44
C ARG A 46 10.89 4.33 0.02
N THR A 47 10.03 3.35 -0.18
CA THR A 47 9.30 3.14 -1.43
C THR A 47 7.82 3.39 -1.21
N LEU A 48 7.24 4.25 -2.03
CA LEU A 48 5.81 4.49 -2.09
C LEU A 48 5.25 3.82 -3.34
N PHE A 49 4.26 2.96 -3.14
CA PHE A 49 3.45 2.39 -4.21
C PHE A 49 2.16 3.18 -4.34
N ALA A 50 1.90 3.71 -5.53
CA ALA A 50 0.59 4.19 -5.94
C ALA A 50 0.02 3.14 -6.90
N ILE A 51 -1.08 2.49 -6.50
CA ILE A 51 -1.60 1.30 -7.17
C ILE A 51 -3.00 1.61 -7.67
N GLU A 52 -3.20 1.53 -8.97
CA GLU A 52 -4.54 1.48 -9.53
C GLU A 52 -5.08 0.06 -9.39
N CYS A 53 -6.05 -0.13 -8.50
CA CYS A 53 -6.63 -1.44 -8.23
C CYS A 53 -8.08 -1.54 -8.70
N LEU A 54 -8.46 -2.74 -9.13
CA LEU A 54 -9.80 -3.11 -9.57
C LEU A 54 -10.61 -3.84 -8.49
N SER A 55 -9.93 -4.50 -7.55
CA SER A 55 -10.54 -5.49 -6.63
C SER A 55 -10.19 -5.28 -5.15
N GLY A 56 -9.66 -4.12 -4.76
CA GLY A 56 -9.37 -3.81 -3.37
C GLY A 56 -10.62 -3.87 -2.49
N LYS A 57 -10.48 -4.41 -1.28
CA LYS A 57 -11.56 -4.52 -0.29
C LYS A 57 -11.39 -3.49 0.81
N ASP A 58 -12.36 -2.61 0.93
CA ASP A 58 -12.48 -1.72 2.07
C ASP A 58 -12.79 -2.54 3.32
N ILE A 59 -11.88 -2.49 4.30
CA ILE A 59 -12.02 -3.15 5.59
C ILE A 59 -12.05 -2.16 6.74
N GLN A 60 -12.31 -0.87 6.46
CA GLN A 60 -12.33 0.21 7.44
C GLN A 60 -13.21 -0.12 8.66
N HIS A 61 -14.38 -0.70 8.44
CA HIS A 61 -15.34 -1.06 9.49
C HIS A 61 -14.97 -2.35 10.26
N HIS A 62 -13.97 -3.08 9.79
CA HIS A 62 -13.46 -4.29 10.43
C HIS A 62 -12.06 -4.09 11.02
N SER A 63 -11.42 -2.96 10.74
CA SER A 63 -10.08 -2.62 11.22
C SER A 63 -10.12 -2.16 12.68
N LEU A 64 -9.05 -2.46 13.41
CA LEU A 64 -8.82 -1.90 14.74
C LEU A 64 -8.63 -0.37 14.69
N TYR A 65 -8.27 0.16 13.52
CA TYR A 65 -8.04 1.59 13.30
C TYR A 65 -8.85 2.09 12.09
N PRO A 66 -10.16 2.35 12.25
CA PRO A 66 -11.01 2.80 11.15
C PRO A 66 -10.54 4.10 10.48
N ASN A 67 -9.76 4.94 11.15
CA ASN A 67 -9.26 6.18 10.58
C ASN A 67 -8.19 5.95 9.49
N GLU A 68 -7.63 4.73 9.41
CA GLU A 68 -6.61 4.39 8.42
C GLU A 68 -7.17 4.22 7.00
N GLN A 69 -8.49 4.14 6.85
CA GLN A 69 -9.16 3.90 5.56
C GLN A 69 -8.51 2.72 4.84
N GLU A 70 -8.36 1.63 5.59
CA GLU A 70 -7.59 0.46 5.18
C GLU A 70 -8.30 -0.28 4.04
N ILE A 71 -7.57 -0.42 2.93
CA ILE A 71 -7.97 -1.21 1.77
C ILE A 71 -7.03 -2.42 1.67
N LEU A 72 -7.60 -3.62 1.73
CA LEU A 72 -6.86 -4.86 1.59
C LEU A 72 -6.86 -5.32 0.13
N LEU A 73 -5.67 -5.54 -0.42
CA LEU A 73 -5.49 -6.23 -1.70
C LEU A 73 -5.30 -7.73 -1.46
N ASN A 74 -5.98 -8.54 -2.27
CA ASN A 74 -5.84 -10.00 -2.22
C ASN A 74 -4.45 -10.43 -2.68
N ALA A 75 -4.03 -11.61 -2.23
CA ALA A 75 -2.87 -12.29 -2.79
C ALA A 75 -3.16 -12.81 -4.20
N GLY A 76 -2.14 -12.80 -5.08
CA GLY A 76 -2.20 -13.39 -6.43
C GLY A 76 -1.94 -12.40 -7.55
#